data_AF-A0A7V1EDL2-F1
#
_entry.id   AF-A0A7V1EDL2-F1
#
_cell.length_a   1.000
_cell.length_b   1.000
_cell.length_c   1.000
_cell.angle_alpha   90.00
_cell.angle_beta   90.00
_cell.angle_gamma   90.00
#
_symmetry.space_group_name_H-M   'P 1'
#
loop_
_entity.id
_entity.type
_entity.pdbx_description
1 polymer ?
#
loop_
_entity_poly.entity_id
_entity_poly.type
_entity_poly.pdbx_seq_one_letter_code
_entity_poly.pdbx_strand_id
1 'polypeptide(L)' 'MTAKKNRQWRLAARSAGLMKDSDFRWVSEPVGSPADGEILVRNVYLSLDPASRHFCQSGRRCAGSRSLYSY' A
#
# COMPACT_ATOMS: atom_id res chain seq x y z
N MET A 1 4.90 0.06 -30.22
CA MET A 1 5.31 0.04 -28.81
C MET A 1 4.05 -0.05 -27.95
N THR A 2 3.74 -1.21 -27.36
CA THR A 2 2.52 -1.35 -26.55
C THR A 2 2.70 -0.65 -25.20
N ALA A 3 1.79 0.25 -24.85
CA ALA A 3 1.84 0.95 -23.57
C ALA A 3 1.74 -0.06 -22.40
N LYS A 4 2.76 -0.08 -21.53
CA LYS A 4 2.75 -0.92 -20.32
C LYS A 4 1.78 -0.34 -19.31
N LYS A 5 0.93 -1.19 -18.74
CA LYS A 5 -0.02 -0.81 -17.68
C LYS A 5 0.48 -1.29 -16.32
N ASN A 6 0.47 -0.40 -15.33
CA ASN A 6 0.64 -0.72 -13.92
C ASN A 6 -0.72 -1.09 -13.32
N ARG A 7 -0.80 -2.28 -12.72
CA ARG A 7 -2.01 -2.79 -12.08
C ARG A 7 -1.83 -2.70 -10.57
N GLN A 8 -2.77 -2.03 -9.90
CA GLN A 8 -2.63 -1.63 -8.51
C GLN A 8 -3.88 -2.04 -7.73
N TRP A 9 -3.69 -2.69 -6.60
CA TRP A 9 -4.70 -2.77 -5.54
C TRP A 9 -4.51 -1.55 -4.65
N ARG A 10 -5.49 -0.63 -4.67
CA ARG A 10 -5.49 0.56 -3.82
C ARG A 10 -6.47 0.37 -2.68
N LEU A 11 -6.11 0.86 -1.50
CA LEU A 11 -7.02 0.88 -0.36
C LEU A 11 -8.11 1.95 -0.60
N ALA A 12 -9.35 1.52 -0.78
CA ALA A 12 -10.51 2.38 -1.00
C ALA A 12 -11.16 2.81 0.32
N ALA A 13 -11.20 1.91 1.31
CA ALA A 13 -11.72 2.18 2.63
C ALA A 13 -10.89 1.45 3.70
N ARG A 14 -10.96 1.95 4.93
CA ARG A 14 -10.30 1.33 6.08
C ARG A 14 -11.25 0.33 6.73
N SER A 15 -10.85 -0.94 6.82
CA SER A 15 -11.69 -1.99 7.38
C SER A 15 -11.85 -1.81 8.90
N ALA A 16 -13.09 -1.77 9.39
CA ALA A 16 -13.37 -1.77 10.83
C ALA A 16 -13.30 -3.18 11.46
N GLY A 17 -13.24 -4.24 10.64
CA GLY A 17 -13.26 -5.63 11.09
C GLY A 17 -12.43 -6.55 10.20
N LEU A 18 -13.07 -7.57 9.62
CA LEU A 18 -12.47 -8.36 8.54
C LEU A 18 -12.38 -7.51 7.27
N MET A 19 -11.31 -7.71 6.51
CA MET A 19 -11.15 -7.11 5.19
C MET A 19 -12.23 -7.62 4.25
N LYS A 20 -12.82 -6.70 3.49
CA LYS A 20 -13.80 -6.99 2.47
C LYS A 20 -13.28 -6.52 1.12
N ASP A 21 -13.81 -7.09 0.05
CA ASP A 21 -13.45 -6.71 -1.31
C ASP A 21 -13.70 -5.22 -1.57
N SER A 22 -14.74 -4.65 -0.96
CA SER A 22 -15.07 -3.21 -1.03
C SER A 22 -14.01 -2.29 -0.42
N ASP A 23 -13.15 -2.81 0.46
CA ASP A 23 -12.06 -2.03 1.07
C ASP A 23 -10.93 -1.78 0.09
N PHE A 24 -10.89 -2.52 -1.03
CA PHE A 24 -9.88 -2.41 -2.06
C PHE A 24 -10.49 -2.05 -3.41
N ARG A 25 -9.71 -1.31 -4.21
CA ARG A 25 -10.04 -0.98 -5.59
C ARG A 25 -8.92 -1.47 -6.49
N TRP A 26 -9.29 -2.26 -7.49
CA TRP A 26 -8.41 -2.61 -8.58
C TRP A 26 -8.35 -1.46 -9.60
N VAL A 27 -7.15 -0.97 -9.87
CA VAL A 27 -6.90 0.12 -10.82
C VAL A 27 -5.84 -0.30 -11.82
N SER A 28 -6.03 0.09 -13.08
CA SER A 28 -5.03 -0.09 -14.14
C SER A 28 -4.73 1.26 -14.79
N GLU A 29 -3.47 1.68 -14.68
CA GLU A 29 -2.98 2.97 -15.17
C GLU A 29 -1.73 2.77 -16.04
N PRO A 30 -1.36 3.72 -16.91
CA PRO A 30 -0.09 3.65 -17.62
C PRO A 30 1.10 3.65 -16.64
N VAL A 31 2.18 2.96 -16.98
CA VAL A 31 3.44 3.02 -16.22
C VAL A 31 4.06 4.42 -16.42
N GLY A 32 4.28 5.15 -15.33
CA GLY A 32 4.96 6.45 -15.34
C GLY A 32 6.48 6.33 -15.53
N SER A 33 7.11 7.45 -15.86
CA SER A 33 8.57 7.58 -15.91
C SER A 33 9.11 7.97 -14.53
N PRO A 34 10.19 7.33 -14.03
CA PRO A 34 10.83 7.75 -12.78
C PRO A 34 11.45 9.15 -12.93
N ALA A 35 11.43 9.94 -11.87
CA ALA A 35 12.17 11.20 -11.77
C ALA A 35 13.67 10.96 -11.46
N ASP A 36 14.46 12.04 -11.38
CA ASP A 36 15.86 11.93 -10.98
C ASP A 36 15.99 11.37 -9.56
N GLY A 37 16.90 10.40 -9.37
CA GLY A 37 17.04 9.65 -8.12
C GLY A 37 15.99 8.56 -7.86
N GLU A 38 15.01 8.35 -8.76
CA GLU A 38 14.02 7.28 -8.64
C GLU A 38 14.37 6.07 -9.53
N ILE A 39 13.84 4.90 -9.18
CA ILE A 39 13.97 3.68 -9.98
C ILE A 39 12.60 3.08 -10.30
N LEU A 40 12.46 2.55 -11.51
CA LEU A 40 11.28 1.80 -11.92
C LEU A 40 11.47 0.31 -11.65
N VAL A 41 10.65 -0.24 -10.76
CA VAL A 41 10.70 -1.66 -10.38
C VAL A 41 9.53 -2.44 -10.96
N ARG A 42 9.81 -3.62 -11.51
CA ARG A 42 8.79 -4.60 -11.89
C ARG A 42 8.61 -5.62 -10.77
N ASN A 43 7.55 -5.46 -9.99
CA ASN A 43 7.20 -6.42 -8.94
C ASN A 43 6.78 -7.77 -9.57
N VAL A 44 7.44 -8.85 -9.17
CA VAL A 44 7.13 -10.23 -9.60
C VAL A 44 6.39 -10.99 -8.51
N TYR A 45 6.75 -10.73 -7.25
CA TYR A 45 6.16 -11.34 -6.07
C TYR A 45 5.73 -10.26 -5.08
N LEU A 46 4.68 -10.56 -4.31
CA LEU A 46 4.17 -9.72 -3.24
C LEU A 46 4.10 -10.58 -1.98
N SER A 47 4.76 -10.13 -0.90
CA SER A 47 4.60 -10.75 0.41
C SER A 47 3.21 -10.43 0.96
N LEU A 48 2.51 -11.45 1.44
CA LEU A 48 1.24 -11.31 2.15
C LEU A 48 1.41 -11.94 3.53
N ASP A 49 1.41 -11.09 4.55
CA ASP A 49 1.66 -11.49 5.93
C ASP A 49 0.60 -10.90 6.89
N PRO A 50 0.43 -11.45 8.09
CA PRO A 50 -0.58 -10.97 9.04
C PRO A 50 -0.44 -9.49 9.45
N ALA A 51 0.76 -8.90 9.40
CA ALA A 51 0.96 -7.48 9.72
C ALA A 51 0.34 -6.56 8.66
N SER A 52 0.20 -7.01 7.41
CA SER A 52 -0.53 -6.29 6.35
C SER A 52 -1.94 -5.86 6.76
N ARG A 53 -2.57 -6.62 7.67
CA ARG A 53 -3.88 -6.27 8.26
C ARG A 53 -3.85 -4.95 9.04
N HIS A 54 -2.82 -4.71 9.83
CA HIS A 54 -2.70 -3.48 10.63
C HIS A 54 -2.61 -2.23 9.74
N PHE A 55 -1.99 -2.36 8.56
CA PHE A 55 -1.89 -1.25 7.61
C PHE A 55 -3.19 -0.91 6.89
N CYS A 56 -4.24 -1.73 6.99
CA CYS A 56 -5.53 -1.49 6.33
C CYS A 56 -6.69 -1.21 7.30
N GLN A 57 -6.52 -1.46 8.60
CA GLN A 57 -7.57 -1.24 9.59
C GLN A 57 -7.83 0.24 9.89
N SER A 58 -9.06 0.55 10.29
CA SER A 58 -9.46 1.84 10.86
C SER A 58 -9.09 1.86 12.36
N GLY A 59 -7.81 2.08 12.67
CA GLY A 59 -7.29 2.07 14.04
C GLY A 59 -5.86 2.61 14.13
N ARG A 60 -5.35 2.76 15.36
CA ARG A 60 -4.02 3.36 15.63
C ARG A 60 -2.96 2.77 14.69
N ARG A 61 -2.29 3.66 13.96
CA ARG A 61 -1.09 3.35 13.19
C ARG A 61 -0.08 2.71 14.12
N CYS A 62 0.87 1.94 13.59
CA CYS A 62 2.20 1.89 14.19
C CYS A 62 2.77 3.32 14.12
N ALA A 63 2.32 4.19 15.01
CA ALA A 63 2.90 5.49 15.23
C ALA A 63 4.20 5.23 15.97
N GLY A 64 5.29 5.13 15.23
CA GLY A 64 6.61 5.41 15.75
C GLY A 64 6.68 6.88 16.18
N SER A 65 6.04 7.21 17.30
CA SER A 65 6.30 8.40 18.08
C SER A 65 5.91 8.12 19.53
N ARG A 66 6.61 7.16 20.14
CA ARG A 66 6.76 7.19 21.60
C ARG A 66 7.75 8.33 21.86
N SER A 67 7.25 9.51 22.23
CA SER A 67 8.07 10.52 22.88
C SER A 67 8.58 9.86 24.15
N LEU A 68 9.86 9.47 24.14
CA LEU A 68 10.57 9.05 25.33
C LEU A 68 10.82 10.33 26.13
N TYR A 69 9.95 10.61 27.10
CA TYR A 69 10.36 11.39 28.25
C TYR A 69 11.16 10.45 29.15
N SER A 70 12.48 10.59 29.11
CA SER A 70 13.34 10.14 30.20
C SER A 70 13.27 11.17 31.33
N TYR A 71 13.18 10.68 32.56
CA TYR A 71 13.67 11.40 33.74
C TYR A 71 15.20 11.33 33.78
#